data_AF-A0A3D4UQ51-F1
#
_entry.id   AF-A0A3D4UQ51-F1
#
_cell.length_a   1.000
_cell.length_b   1.000
_cell.length_c   1.000
_cell.angle_alpha   90.00
_cell.angle_beta   90.00
_cell.angle_gamma   90.00
#
_symmetry.space_group_name_H-M   'P 1'
#
loop_
_entity.id
_entity.type
_entity.pdbx_description
1 polymer ?
#
loop_
_entity_poly.entity_id
_entity_poly.type
_entity_poly.pdbx_seq_one_letter_code
_entity_poly.pdbx_strand_id
1 'polypeptide(L)'
;VSNTGTIYVVDPTTPAGKIIAIDTETGVQSVLATGGDVFEQPLSISVVQRRATITEVNTTADFHDANPGDGYAGNTSFQTSLRSAIEEANAQDGAHTIVLPAGTYAVDSLPEIDIEESDITIVGAGADSTIITGSNSSRVFTVLGDASLKLRGLTIEDGRANVGHGGCIYADGPL
;
A
#
# COMPACT_ATOMS: atom_id res chain seq x y z
N VAL A 1 -9.48 -13.53 3.44
CA VAL A 1 -9.60 -12.13 3.92
C VAL A 1 -10.81 -11.52 3.24
N SER A 2 -11.97 -11.59 3.89
CA SER A 2 -13.23 -11.08 3.33
C SER A 2 -13.28 -9.56 3.48
N ASN A 3 -13.32 -8.87 2.34
CA ASN A 3 -13.51 -7.42 2.26
C ASN A 3 -14.95 -7.07 2.67
N THR A 4 -15.23 -6.91 3.96
CA THR A 4 -16.55 -6.51 4.45
C THR A 4 -16.74 -5.00 4.28
N GLY A 5 -17.15 -4.58 3.08
CA GLY A 5 -17.76 -3.28 2.88
C GLY A 5 -19.22 -3.33 3.33
N THR A 6 -19.56 -2.60 4.39
CA THR A 6 -20.94 -2.49 4.87
C THR A 6 -21.66 -1.37 4.12
N ILE A 7 -22.83 -1.66 3.56
CA ILE A 7 -23.74 -0.66 2.99
C ILE A 7 -24.89 -0.43 3.97
N TYR A 8 -25.08 0.81 4.40
CA TYR A 8 -26.18 1.23 5.27
C TYR A 8 -27.38 1.64 4.41
N VAL A 9 -28.51 0.96 4.56
CA VAL A 9 -29.78 1.33 3.89
C VAL A 9 -30.79 1.73 4.95
N VAL A 10 -31.36 2.92 4.82
CA VAL A 10 -32.44 3.43 5.69
C VAL A 10 -33.78 3.23 4.98
N ASP A 11 -34.75 2.65 5.68
CA ASP A 11 -36.16 2.67 5.28
C ASP A 11 -36.81 3.95 5.82
N PRO A 12 -37.27 4.87 4.95
CA PRO A 12 -37.82 6.16 5.37
C PRO A 12 -39.20 6.05 6.06
N THR A 13 -39.81 4.86 6.14
CA THR A 13 -41.21 4.71 6.57
C THR A 13 -41.40 4.18 8.00
N THR A 14 -40.33 3.79 8.70
CA THR A 14 -40.42 3.32 10.10
C THR A 14 -39.74 4.28 11.10
N PRO A 15 -40.43 4.75 12.17
CA PRO A 15 -39.90 5.73 13.14
C PRO A 15 -38.77 5.26 14.06
N ALA A 16 -38.13 4.13 13.75
CA ALA A 16 -37.01 3.61 14.50
C ALA A 16 -36.03 2.95 13.52
N GLY A 17 -35.23 3.79 12.85
CA GLY A 17 -34.13 3.31 12.02
C GLY A 17 -33.31 2.30 12.81
N LYS A 18 -33.06 1.14 12.20
CA LYS A 18 -32.23 0.08 12.76
C LYS A 18 -30.88 0.11 12.08
N ILE A 19 -29.81 -0.06 12.86
CA ILE A 19 -28.50 -0.39 12.31
C ILE A 19 -28.45 -1.91 12.22
N ILE A 20 -28.33 -2.44 11.00
CA ILE A 20 -28.31 -3.88 10.73
C ILE A 20 -26.92 -4.24 10.19
N ALA A 21 -26.23 -5.16 10.85
CA ALA A 21 -25.06 -5.82 10.29
C ALA A 21 -25.51 -6.97 9.40
N ILE A 22 -24.93 -7.08 8.20
CA ILE A 22 -25.16 -8.20 7.28
C ILE A 22 -23.85 -8.98 7.18
N ASP A 23 -23.91 -10.26 7.52
CA ASP A 23 -22.82 -11.19 7.25
C ASP A 23 -22.68 -11.38 5.73
N THR A 24 -21.54 -11.03 5.16
CA THR A 24 -21.36 -11.00 3.70
C THR A 24 -21.17 -12.39 3.07
N GLU A 25 -20.99 -13.44 3.88
CA GLU A 25 -20.81 -14.81 3.42
C GLU A 25 -22.11 -15.62 3.51
N THR A 26 -22.92 -15.35 4.53
CA THR A 26 -24.15 -16.10 4.86
C THR A 26 -25.43 -15.30 4.63
N GLY A 27 -25.36 -13.97 4.51
CA GLY A 27 -26.50 -13.07 4.38
C GLY A 27 -27.31 -12.89 5.66
N VAL A 28 -26.86 -13.46 6.78
CA VAL A 28 -27.53 -13.34 8.09
C VAL A 28 -27.52 -11.88 8.54
N GLN A 29 -28.67 -11.40 9.00
CA GLN A 29 -28.86 -10.04 9.45
C GLN A 29 -28.95 -9.99 10.97
N SER A 30 -28.20 -9.09 11.60
CA SER A 30 -28.26 -8.84 13.05
C SER A 30 -28.50 -7.36 13.33
N VAL A 31 -29.42 -7.06 14.25
CA VAL A 31 -29.71 -5.68 14.65
C VAL A 31 -28.68 -5.26 15.70
N LEU A 32 -27.86 -4.27 15.37
CA LEU A 32 -26.82 -3.74 16.26
C LEU A 32 -27.32 -2.60 17.14
N ALA A 33 -28.29 -1.82 16.64
CA ALA A 33 -28.92 -0.76 17.40
C ALA A 33 -30.36 -0.52 16.92
N THR A 34 -31.25 -0.18 17.85
CA THR A 34 -32.62 0.28 17.58
C THR A 34 -32.76 1.71 18.07
N GLY A 35 -33.27 2.61 17.22
CA GLY A 35 -33.44 4.03 17.57
C GLY A 35 -32.22 4.89 17.28
N GLY A 36 -31.50 4.60 16.19
CA GLY A 36 -30.43 5.49 15.72
C GLY A 36 -31.00 6.85 15.32
N ASP A 37 -30.38 7.92 15.78
CA ASP A 37 -30.76 9.29 15.43
C ASP A 37 -30.79 9.46 13.91
N VAL A 38 -31.90 10.02 13.40
CA VAL A 38 -31.95 10.60 12.07
C VAL A 38 -30.97 11.77 12.07
N PHE A 39 -29.82 11.57 11.44
CA PHE A 39 -28.85 12.64 11.22
C PHE A 39 -29.53 13.73 10.39
N GLU A 40 -30.06 14.75 11.04
CA GLU A 40 -30.69 15.88 10.35
C GLU A 40 -29.65 16.70 9.57
N GLN A 41 -28.34 16.60 9.90
CA GLN A 41 -27.22 17.26 9.17
C GLN A 41 -25.87 16.53 9.33
N PRO A 42 -25.64 15.31 8.78
CA PRO A 42 -24.31 14.72 8.77
C PRO A 42 -23.48 15.42 7.68
N LEU A 43 -22.39 16.09 8.07
CA LEU A 43 -21.48 16.72 7.11
C LEU A 43 -20.76 15.69 6.22
N SER A 44 -20.48 14.49 6.74
CA SER A 44 -20.01 13.32 5.97
C SER A 44 -20.01 12.07 6.84
N ILE A 45 -20.10 10.88 6.22
CA ILE A 45 -19.67 9.60 6.80
C ILE A 45 -18.32 9.25 6.18
N SER A 46 -17.29 9.04 7.00
CA SER A 46 -16.00 8.54 6.51
C SER A 46 -15.94 7.04 6.75
N VAL A 47 -15.92 6.26 5.66
CA VAL A 47 -15.54 4.85 5.70
C VAL A 47 -14.06 4.80 5.35
N VAL A 48 -13.18 4.75 6.36
CA VAL A 48 -11.75 4.51 6.12
C VAL A 48 -11.61 3.05 5.69
N GLN A 49 -11.46 2.81 4.39
CA GLN A 49 -11.15 1.48 3.91
C GLN A 49 -9.69 1.18 4.29
N ARG A 50 -9.44 0.45 5.38
CA ARG A 50 -8.16 -0.24 5.61
C ARG A 50 -8.06 -1.47 4.70
N ARG A 51 -8.22 -1.25 3.39
CA ARG A 51 -8.04 -2.30 2.40
C ARG A 51 -6.57 -2.48 2.15
N ALA A 52 -6.16 -3.73 1.99
CA ALA A 52 -4.87 -4.00 1.40
C ALA A 52 -4.91 -3.53 -0.06
N THR A 53 -4.10 -2.55 -0.42
CA THR A 53 -4.00 -2.06 -1.81
C THR A 53 -3.02 -2.94 -2.57
N ILE A 54 -3.35 -3.31 -3.81
CA ILE A 54 -2.44 -4.03 -4.70
C ILE A 54 -2.06 -3.09 -5.84
N THR A 55 -0.76 -2.85 -6.01
CA THR A 55 -0.20 -1.99 -7.05
C THR A 55 0.72 -2.81 -7.95
N GLU A 56 0.48 -2.78 -9.26
CA GLU A 56 1.31 -3.47 -10.24
C GLU A 56 2.33 -2.49 -10.86
N VAL A 57 3.61 -2.81 -10.73
CA VAL A 57 4.70 -2.06 -11.37
C VAL A 57 4.76 -2.45 -12.86
N ASN A 58 4.75 -1.46 -13.76
CA ASN A 58 4.70 -1.72 -15.21
C ASN A 58 5.90 -1.18 -15.99
N THR A 59 6.88 -0.58 -15.29
CA THR A 59 8.14 -0.11 -15.88
C THR A 59 9.31 -0.34 -14.95
N THR A 60 10.49 -0.55 -15.52
CA THR A 60 11.76 -0.66 -14.79
C THR A 60 12.46 0.68 -14.61
N ALA A 61 11.94 1.75 -15.20
CA ALA A 61 12.49 3.09 -15.03
C ALA A 61 12.27 3.56 -13.58
N ASP A 62 13.28 4.19 -12.98
CA ASP A 62 13.19 4.81 -11.67
C ASP A 62 12.77 6.28 -11.80
N PHE A 63 11.63 6.62 -11.21
CA PHE A 63 11.11 7.99 -11.12
C PHE A 63 10.14 8.11 -9.94
N HIS A 64 10.03 9.33 -9.41
CA HIS A 64 9.07 9.68 -8.38
C HIS A 64 7.63 9.62 -8.87
N ASP A 65 6.71 9.35 -7.96
CA ASP A 65 5.29 9.57 -8.19
C ASP A 65 5.02 11.06 -8.51
N ALA A 66 4.10 11.31 -9.43
CA ALA A 66 3.72 12.67 -9.78
C ALA A 66 2.93 13.34 -8.66
N ASN A 67 2.04 12.61 -7.97
CA ASN A 67 1.24 13.13 -6.86
C ASN A 67 0.96 12.04 -5.80
N PRO A 68 1.88 11.81 -4.84
CA PRO A 68 1.66 10.84 -3.77
C PRO A 68 0.33 11.08 -3.01
N GLY A 69 -0.44 10.01 -2.82
CA GLY A 69 -1.70 9.96 -2.09
C GLY A 69 -2.94 10.26 -2.95
N ASP A 70 -2.81 10.35 -4.28
CA ASP A 70 -3.94 10.63 -5.18
C ASP A 70 -4.71 9.38 -5.64
N GLY A 71 -4.24 8.19 -5.24
CA GLY A 71 -4.79 6.89 -5.59
C GLY A 71 -4.18 6.29 -6.86
N TYR A 72 -3.18 6.93 -7.47
CA TYR A 72 -2.50 6.47 -8.67
C TYR A 72 -0.98 6.63 -8.54
N ALA A 73 -0.28 5.51 -8.39
CA ALA A 73 1.18 5.49 -8.40
C ALA A 73 1.74 5.67 -9.81
N GLY A 74 2.27 6.84 -10.18
CA GLY A 74 3.02 6.96 -11.42
C GLY A 74 3.11 8.33 -12.07
N ASN A 75 3.50 8.33 -13.34
CA ASN A 75 3.68 9.55 -14.12
C ASN A 75 2.52 9.81 -15.10
N THR A 76 2.58 10.94 -15.81
CA THR A 76 1.58 11.36 -16.83
C THR A 76 1.49 10.44 -18.04
N SER A 77 2.41 9.48 -18.20
CA SER A 77 2.40 8.46 -19.25
C SER A 77 1.77 7.14 -18.80
N PHE A 78 1.08 7.15 -17.66
CA PHE A 78 0.47 5.96 -17.04
C PHE A 78 1.47 4.84 -16.71
N GLN A 79 2.72 5.23 -16.41
CA GLN A 79 3.74 4.29 -15.97
C GLN A 79 3.90 4.34 -14.46
N THR A 80 4.04 3.17 -13.85
CA THR A 80 4.23 2.96 -12.41
C THR A 80 5.60 2.34 -12.20
N SER A 81 6.52 3.11 -11.62
CA SER A 81 7.83 2.63 -11.19
C SER A 81 7.72 1.94 -9.82
N LEU A 82 8.76 1.21 -9.43
CA LEU A 82 8.87 0.69 -8.07
C LEU A 82 8.80 1.81 -7.03
N ARG A 83 9.53 2.89 -7.27
CA ARG A 83 9.57 4.05 -6.37
C ARG A 83 8.21 4.72 -6.26
N SER A 84 7.54 5.00 -7.37
CA SER A 84 6.23 5.65 -7.34
C SER A 84 5.21 4.78 -6.61
N ALA A 85 5.26 3.46 -6.79
CA ALA A 85 4.38 2.53 -6.07
C ALA A 85 4.60 2.57 -4.55
N ILE A 86 5.84 2.76 -4.10
CA ILE A 86 6.18 2.88 -2.68
C ILE A 86 5.82 4.27 -2.15
N GLU A 87 6.06 5.33 -2.90
CA GLU A 87 5.70 6.69 -2.49
C GLU A 87 4.18 6.86 -2.34
N GLU A 88 3.40 6.28 -3.25
CA GLU A 88 1.94 6.23 -3.12
C GLU A 88 1.51 5.44 -1.88
N ALA A 89 2.18 4.31 -1.59
CA ALA A 89 1.90 3.50 -0.42
C ALA A 89 2.25 4.22 0.89
N ASN A 90 3.38 4.94 0.94
CA ASN A 90 3.79 5.74 2.10
C ASN A 90 2.81 6.89 2.37
N ALA A 91 2.19 7.45 1.32
CA ALA A 91 1.20 8.52 1.44
C ALA A 91 -0.20 8.01 1.86
N GLN A 92 -0.37 6.70 2.04
CA GLN A 92 -1.65 6.06 2.36
C GLN A 92 -1.56 5.17 3.60
N ASP A 93 -2.56 5.28 4.48
CA ASP A 93 -2.69 4.37 5.61
C ASP A 93 -2.97 2.93 5.18
N GLY A 94 -2.41 1.98 5.93
CA GLY A 94 -2.75 0.56 5.81
C GLY A 94 -1.64 -0.30 5.21
N ALA A 95 -2.02 -1.52 4.84
CA ALA A 95 -1.10 -2.49 4.26
C ALA A 95 -1.13 -2.42 2.74
N HIS A 96 0.03 -2.46 2.11
CA HIS A 96 0.17 -2.35 0.67
C HIS A 96 0.93 -3.54 0.11
N THR A 97 0.48 -4.05 -1.02
CA THR A 97 1.15 -5.11 -1.77
C THR A 97 1.57 -4.57 -3.12
N ILE A 98 2.87 -4.57 -3.38
CA ILE A 98 3.45 -4.13 -4.64
C ILE A 98 3.89 -5.38 -5.40
N VAL A 99 3.36 -5.57 -6.60
CA VAL A 99 3.70 -6.70 -7.48
C VAL A 99 4.72 -6.23 -8.50
N LEU A 100 5.87 -6.90 -8.54
CA LEU A 100 6.93 -6.67 -9.51
C LEU A 100 6.94 -7.82 -10.51
N PRO A 101 6.63 -7.54 -11.80
CA PRO A 101 6.93 -8.46 -12.88
C PRO A 101 8.41 -8.85 -12.95
N ALA A 102 8.71 -9.81 -13.83
CA ALA A 102 10.10 -10.14 -14.15
C ALA A 102 10.79 -8.93 -14.78
N GLY A 103 11.98 -8.61 -14.31
CA GLY A 103 12.75 -7.44 -14.72
C GLY A 103 13.86 -7.09 -13.73
N THR A 104 14.73 -6.17 -14.17
CA THR A 104 15.76 -5.57 -13.33
C THR A 104 15.38 -4.12 -13.06
N TYR A 105 15.20 -3.78 -11.79
CA TYR A 105 14.79 -2.47 -11.31
C TYR A 105 15.99 -1.81 -10.64
N ALA A 106 16.59 -0.83 -11.31
CA ALA A 106 17.76 -0.14 -10.82
C ALA A 106 17.36 1.05 -9.93
N VAL A 107 17.96 1.13 -8.74
CA VAL A 107 17.83 2.23 -7.78
C VAL A 107 19.20 2.90 -7.69
N ASP A 108 19.55 3.69 -8.71
CA ASP A 108 20.89 4.26 -8.86
C ASP A 108 20.92 5.71 -9.36
N SER A 109 19.85 6.17 -10.02
CA SER A 109 19.72 7.53 -10.53
C SER A 109 19.12 8.53 -9.52
N LEU A 110 18.45 8.02 -8.50
CA LEU A 110 17.83 8.77 -7.42
C LEU A 110 18.32 8.25 -6.06
N PRO A 111 18.06 8.97 -4.95
CA PRO A 111 18.35 8.47 -3.61
C PRO A 111 17.71 7.10 -3.33
N GLU A 112 18.13 6.45 -2.25
CA GLU A 112 17.49 5.22 -1.74
C GLU A 112 15.96 5.39 -1.57
N ILE A 113 15.22 4.28 -1.58
CA ILE A 113 13.77 4.31 -1.41
C ILE A 113 13.44 4.18 0.08
N ASP A 114 12.79 5.18 0.63
CA ASP A 114 12.34 5.19 2.01
C ASP A 114 11.00 4.45 2.16
N ILE A 115 10.88 3.62 3.18
CA ILE A 115 9.64 2.98 3.63
C ILE A 115 9.21 3.69 4.91
N GLU A 116 8.10 4.42 4.83
CA GLU A 116 7.62 5.34 5.86
C GLU A 116 6.18 5.00 6.25
N GLU A 117 5.92 4.90 7.55
CA GLU A 117 4.58 4.85 8.17
C GLU A 117 3.59 3.80 7.59
N SER A 118 4.09 2.83 6.82
CA SER A 118 3.29 1.88 6.04
C SER A 118 3.76 0.41 6.18
N ASP A 119 2.83 -0.52 5.96
CA ASP A 119 3.08 -1.96 5.94
C ASP A 119 3.20 -2.44 4.47
N ILE A 120 4.40 -2.42 3.90
CA ILE A 120 4.63 -2.75 2.48
C ILE A 120 5.09 -4.21 2.31
N THR A 121 4.43 -4.93 1.41
CA THR A 121 4.86 -6.24 0.91
C THR A 121 5.19 -6.17 -0.57
N ILE A 122 6.44 -6.47 -0.94
CA ILE A 122 6.89 -6.52 -2.33
C ILE A 122 6.97 -7.98 -2.78
N VAL A 123 6.28 -8.31 -3.86
CA VAL A 123 6.20 -9.66 -4.42
C VAL A 123 6.75 -9.67 -5.84
N GLY A 124 7.87 -10.34 -6.06
CA GLY A 124 8.43 -10.58 -7.38
C GLY A 124 7.92 -11.86 -8.04
N ALA A 125 8.19 -12.01 -9.33
CA ALA A 125 7.84 -13.17 -10.14
C ALA A 125 8.74 -14.40 -9.88
N GLY A 126 9.81 -14.25 -9.09
CA GLY A 126 10.80 -15.28 -8.76
C GLY A 126 12.17 -14.65 -8.51
N ALA A 127 12.98 -15.25 -7.63
CA ALA A 127 14.27 -14.68 -7.23
C ALA A 127 15.26 -14.51 -8.41
N ASP A 128 15.18 -15.38 -9.43
CA ASP A 128 16.01 -15.31 -10.63
C ASP A 128 15.39 -14.43 -11.74
N SER A 129 14.18 -13.91 -11.54
CA SER A 129 13.40 -13.21 -12.56
C SER A 129 13.10 -11.76 -12.19
N THR A 130 13.00 -11.44 -10.89
CA THR A 130 12.79 -10.10 -10.38
C THR A 130 14.00 -9.70 -9.54
N ILE A 131 14.76 -8.72 -10.03
CA ILE A 131 15.99 -8.23 -9.41
C ILE A 131 15.83 -6.74 -9.13
N ILE A 132 16.07 -6.33 -7.89
CA ILE A 132 16.19 -4.92 -7.51
C ILE A 132 17.67 -4.66 -7.22
N THR A 133 18.29 -3.71 -7.90
CA THR A 133 19.73 -3.48 -7.81
C THR A 133 20.04 -2.05 -7.41
N GLY A 134 21.00 -1.87 -6.50
CA GLY A 134 21.58 -0.55 -6.20
C GLY A 134 22.70 -0.14 -7.16
N SER A 135 23.01 -0.98 -8.17
CA SER A 135 24.06 -0.77 -9.19
C SER A 135 25.44 -0.40 -8.61
N ASN A 136 25.77 -0.89 -7.41
CA ASN A 136 26.96 -0.55 -6.62
C ASN A 136 27.11 0.96 -6.32
N SER A 137 26.01 1.71 -6.41
CA SER A 137 25.96 3.17 -6.33
C SER A 137 25.14 3.65 -5.13
N SER A 138 23.99 3.03 -4.88
CA SER A 138 23.06 3.42 -3.82
C SER A 138 22.62 2.22 -2.98
N ARG A 139 22.19 2.50 -1.75
CA ARG A 139 21.32 1.58 -1.01
C ARG A 139 19.97 1.53 -1.70
N VAL A 140 19.30 0.38 -1.63
CA VAL A 140 18.00 0.18 -2.28
C VAL A 140 16.88 0.67 -1.38
N PHE A 141 16.82 0.17 -0.15
CA PHE A 141 15.74 0.48 0.80
C PHE A 141 16.26 0.99 2.14
N THR A 142 15.55 1.96 2.69
CA THR A 142 15.67 2.40 4.08
C THR A 142 14.31 2.27 4.75
N VAL A 143 14.21 1.42 5.77
CA VAL A 143 12.98 1.21 6.54
C VAL A 143 13.04 2.03 7.82
N LEU A 144 12.11 2.98 7.97
CA LEU A 144 12.13 3.98 9.03
C LEU A 144 11.07 3.71 10.11
N GLY A 145 11.42 3.98 11.36
CA GLY A 145 10.49 3.93 12.50
C GLY A 145 9.78 2.58 12.65
N ASP A 146 8.45 2.61 12.75
CA ASP A 146 7.61 1.42 12.92
C ASP A 146 7.14 0.81 11.58
N ALA A 147 7.65 1.29 10.45
CA ALA A 147 7.28 0.77 9.14
C ALA A 147 7.75 -0.68 8.95
N SER A 148 7.03 -1.45 8.15
CA SER A 148 7.34 -2.86 7.87
C SER A 148 7.53 -3.10 6.39
N LEU A 149 8.65 -3.75 6.02
CA LEU A 149 8.93 -4.17 4.66
C LEU A 149 9.06 -5.69 4.58
N LYS A 150 8.19 -6.32 3.79
CA LYS A 150 8.24 -7.76 3.49
C LYS A 150 8.62 -7.99 2.03
N LEU A 151 9.62 -8.82 1.79
CA LEU A 151 10.12 -9.13 0.45
C LEU A 151 9.87 -10.60 0.12
N ARG A 152 9.31 -10.90 -1.06
CA ARG A 152 8.99 -12.26 -1.49
C ARG A 152 9.32 -12.46 -2.97
N GLY A 153 9.94 -13.59 -3.29
CA GLY A 153 10.13 -14.01 -4.69
C GLY A 153 10.94 -13.04 -5.53
N LEU A 154 11.96 -12.38 -4.94
CA LEU A 154 12.82 -11.43 -5.62
C LEU A 154 14.24 -11.48 -5.04
N THR A 155 15.20 -10.92 -5.77
CA THR A 155 16.57 -10.70 -5.32
C THR A 155 16.83 -9.21 -5.15
N ILE A 156 17.58 -8.84 -4.11
CA ILE A 156 18.13 -7.50 -3.96
C ILE A 156 19.65 -7.60 -3.93
N GLU A 157 20.32 -6.91 -4.84
CA GLU A 157 21.76 -7.02 -5.03
C GLU A 157 22.43 -5.68 -5.28
N ASP A 158 23.77 -5.69 -5.24
CA ASP A 158 24.62 -4.56 -5.58
C ASP A 158 24.27 -3.25 -4.87
N GLY A 159 23.68 -3.32 -3.67
CA GLY A 159 23.41 -2.14 -2.86
C GLY A 159 24.68 -1.62 -2.18
N ARG A 160 24.82 -0.29 -2.14
CA ARG A 160 25.96 0.38 -1.52
C ARG A 160 25.53 1.53 -0.61
N ALA A 161 25.80 1.40 0.68
CA ALA A 161 25.76 2.53 1.60
C ALA A 161 27.01 3.41 1.42
N ASN A 162 26.79 4.70 1.11
CA ASN A 162 27.88 5.68 1.11
C ASN A 162 28.31 6.06 2.54
N VAL A 163 27.37 6.03 3.48
CA VAL A 163 27.59 6.25 4.92
C VAL A 163 26.65 5.32 5.70
N GLY A 164 27.09 4.79 6.84
CA GLY A 164 26.27 3.96 7.73
C GLY A 164 26.30 2.46 7.39
N HIS A 165 25.34 1.71 7.93
CA HIS A 165 25.21 0.26 7.75
C HIS A 165 24.20 -0.09 6.65
N GLY A 166 24.16 -1.35 6.21
CA GLY A 166 23.16 -1.84 5.26
C GLY A 166 23.47 -1.49 3.80
N GLY A 167 24.11 -2.42 3.07
CA GLY A 167 24.42 -2.23 1.65
C GLY A 167 23.16 -2.13 0.80
N CYS A 168 22.37 -3.20 0.76
CA CYS A 168 21.07 -3.20 0.06
C CYS A 168 19.95 -2.59 0.89
N ILE A 169 19.88 -2.92 2.17
CA ILE A 169 18.79 -2.51 3.06
C ILE A 169 19.38 -2.00 4.37
N TYR A 170 18.91 -0.84 4.81
CA TYR A 170 19.01 -0.40 6.20
C TYR A 170 17.60 -0.42 6.80
N ALA A 171 17.48 -0.92 8.03
CA ALA A 171 16.21 -0.93 8.74
C ALA A 171 16.42 -0.47 10.17
N ASP A 172 15.74 0.61 10.52
CA ASP A 172 15.54 1.07 11.90
C ASP A 172 14.26 0.44 12.50
N GLY A 173 13.40 -0.11 11.64
CA GLY A 173 12.16 -0.84 11.96
C GLY A 173 12.20 -2.35 11.65
N PRO A 174 11.07 -3.07 11.84
CA PRO A 174 10.96 -4.51 11.59
C PRO A 174 11.02 -4.90 10.09
N LEU A 175 11.85 -5.89 9.79
CA LEU A 175 11.95 -6.63 8.51
C LEU A 175 11.36 -8.04 8.62
#